data_AF-A0A445DZZ8-F1
#
_entry.id   AF-A0A445DZZ8-F1
#
_cell.length_a   1.000
_cell.length_b   1.000
_cell.length_c   1.000
_cell.angle_alpha   90.00
_cell.angle_beta   90.00
_cell.angle_gamma   90.00
#
_symmetry.space_group_name_H-M   'P 1'
#
loop_
_entity.id
_entity.type
_entity.pdbx_description
1 polymer ?
#
loop_
_entity_poly.entity_id
_entity_poly.type
_entity_poly.pdbx_seq_one_letter_code
_entity_poly.pdbx_strand_id
1 'polypeptide(L)'
;MQQAIPYRSWRIDPHTTTTTTHFTTPPPHSESRDTNKKKKSKMVERIVLENAVIVFGRRGCCMSHVVKRLLLGLGVNPVVHEVEENDEEGVDGELQAAVIAANNKNNEDYSDEGYFRNSSNNNNNKVQFPAVFIGGKFFGGLDRIMATHISGELVPILKQAGALWL
;
A
#
# COMPACT_ATOMS: atom_id res chain seq x y z
N MET A 1 -2.98 34.99 25.88
CA MET A 1 -3.56 33.67 26.18
C MET A 1 -4.62 33.38 25.12
N GLN A 2 -4.35 32.48 24.19
CA GLN A 2 -5.31 32.15 23.13
C GLN A 2 -6.31 31.12 23.68
N GLN A 3 -7.59 31.49 23.71
CA GLN A 3 -8.66 30.57 24.08
C GLN A 3 -9.01 29.69 22.88
N ALA A 4 -9.18 28.38 23.13
CA ALA A 4 -9.52 27.39 22.12
C ALA A 4 -10.97 27.59 21.60
N ILE A 5 -11.16 27.38 20.29
CA ILE A 5 -12.49 27.36 19.66
C ILE A 5 -13.23 26.10 20.13
N PRO A 6 -14.46 26.19 20.66
CA PRO A 6 -15.21 25.04 21.13
C PRO A 6 -15.68 24.17 19.96
N TYR A 7 -15.56 22.85 20.10
CA TYR A 7 -16.05 21.88 19.12
C TYR A 7 -17.58 21.98 18.99
N ARG A 8 -18.06 22.25 17.77
CA ARG A 8 -19.49 22.26 17.40
C ARG A 8 -20.03 20.84 17.40
N SER A 9 -20.83 20.50 18.41
CA SER A 9 -21.67 19.29 18.42
C SER A 9 -22.91 19.53 17.56
N TRP A 10 -22.99 18.90 16.39
CA TRP A 10 -24.25 18.82 15.64
C TRP A 10 -25.18 17.83 16.34
N ARG A 11 -26.15 18.37 17.08
CA ARG A 11 -27.35 17.66 17.49
C ARG A 11 -28.38 17.76 16.36
N ILE A 12 -28.94 16.62 15.96
CA ILE A 12 -30.19 16.57 15.20
C ILE A 12 -31.21 15.89 16.10
N ASP A 13 -32.22 16.66 16.48
CA ASP A 13 -33.38 16.23 17.26
C ASP A 13 -34.61 16.06 16.34
N PRO A 14 -35.65 15.34 16.82
CA PRO A 14 -36.47 14.44 16.03
C PRO A 14 -37.75 15.10 15.51
N HIS A 15 -38.33 14.54 14.44
CA HIS A 15 -39.77 14.29 14.38
C HIS A 15 -40.14 13.32 13.26
N THR A 16 -41.08 12.47 13.65
CA THR A 16 -41.79 11.39 12.99
C THR A 16 -42.52 11.78 11.71
N THR A 17 -42.66 10.85 10.76
CA THR A 17 -43.97 10.44 10.23
C THR A 17 -43.92 9.00 9.68
N THR A 18 -44.80 8.17 10.23
CA THR A 18 -45.15 6.81 9.83
C THR A 18 -45.65 6.74 8.39
N THR A 19 -45.21 5.76 7.60
CA THR A 19 -46.00 5.19 6.50
C THR A 19 -45.74 3.70 6.42
N THR A 20 -46.78 2.96 6.80
CA THR A 20 -46.94 1.51 6.67
C THR A 20 -47.07 1.14 5.20
N THR A 21 -46.20 0.27 4.71
CA THR A 21 -46.50 -0.65 3.61
C THR A 21 -45.70 -1.92 3.79
N HIS A 22 -46.40 -3.00 4.15
CA HIS A 22 -45.94 -4.37 3.97
C HIS A 22 -45.59 -4.58 2.50
N PHE A 23 -44.50 -5.29 2.17
CA PHE A 23 -44.42 -6.27 1.08
C PHE A 23 -43.02 -6.94 1.07
N THR A 24 -43.06 -8.26 1.27
CA THR A 24 -42.16 -9.31 0.76
C THR A 24 -40.65 -9.11 0.84
N THR A 25 -40.04 -9.87 1.74
CA THR A 25 -38.61 -10.20 1.81
C THR A 25 -38.09 -10.69 0.45
N PRO A 26 -37.05 -10.05 -0.15
CA PRO A 26 -36.30 -10.68 -1.22
C PRO A 26 -35.41 -11.80 -0.63
N PRO A 27 -35.13 -12.87 -1.41
CA PRO A 27 -34.29 -13.98 -0.96
C PRO A 27 -32.85 -13.49 -0.69
N PRO A 28 -32.06 -14.25 0.10
CA PRO A 28 -30.66 -13.92 0.35
C PRO A 28 -29.88 -14.06 -0.96
N HIS A 29 -29.72 -12.96 -1.69
CA HIS A 29 -28.76 -12.89 -2.77
C HIS A 29 -27.36 -12.91 -2.16
N SER A 30 -26.63 -13.96 -2.48
CA SER A 30 -25.20 -14.12 -2.22
C SER A 30 -24.43 -12.99 -2.90
N GLU A 31 -24.14 -11.93 -2.15
CA GLU A 31 -23.18 -10.91 -2.58
C GLU A 31 -21.81 -11.58 -2.74
N SER A 32 -21.42 -11.68 -4.01
CA SER A 32 -20.19 -12.27 -4.50
C SER A 32 -18.98 -11.48 -4.00
N ARG A 33 -18.29 -12.06 -3.02
CA ARG A 33 -17.04 -11.59 -2.41
C ARG A 33 -15.93 -11.28 -3.44
N ASP A 34 -16.07 -11.74 -4.69
CA ASP A 34 -15.08 -11.58 -5.77
C ASP A 34 -15.01 -10.18 -6.40
N THR A 35 -16.11 -9.41 -6.39
CA THR A 35 -16.12 -8.08 -7.05
C THR A 35 -15.34 -7.02 -6.29
N ASN A 36 -15.30 -7.12 -4.96
CA ASN A 36 -14.62 -6.17 -4.08
C ASN A 36 -13.09 -6.37 -4.12
N LYS A 37 -12.64 -7.64 -4.11
CA LYS A 37 -11.22 -8.01 -4.21
C LYS A 37 -10.60 -7.56 -5.54
N LYS A 38 -11.30 -7.75 -6.65
CA LYS A 38 -10.85 -7.33 -8.00
C LYS A 38 -10.82 -5.80 -8.18
N LYS A 39 -11.68 -5.06 -7.46
CA LYS A 39 -11.64 -3.59 -7.46
C LYS A 39 -10.44 -3.06 -6.68
N LYS A 40 -10.14 -3.63 -5.51
CA LYS A 40 -9.03 -3.17 -4.67
C LYS A 40 -7.65 -3.48 -5.30
N SER A 41 -7.43 -4.65 -5.90
CA SER A 41 -6.15 -4.95 -6.58
C SER A 41 -5.81 -3.97 -7.71
N LYS A 42 -6.82 -3.55 -8.47
CA LYS A 42 -6.69 -2.50 -9.50
C LYS A 42 -6.38 -1.12 -8.92
N MET A 43 -6.78 -0.86 -7.68
CA MET A 43 -6.46 0.38 -6.98
C MET A 43 -4.97 0.43 -6.66
N VAL A 44 -4.42 -0.63 -6.07
CA VAL A 44 -2.99 -0.71 -5.73
C VAL A 44 -2.12 -0.59 -6.99
N GLU A 45 -2.42 -1.36 -8.03
CA GLU A 45 -1.69 -1.30 -9.30
C GLU A 45 -1.70 0.12 -9.88
N ARG A 46 -2.85 0.77 -9.89
CA ARG A 46 -2.98 2.15 -10.38
C ARG A 46 -2.14 3.14 -9.57
N ILE A 47 -2.22 3.09 -8.25
CA ILE A 47 -1.44 4.01 -7.40
C ILE A 47 0.06 3.77 -7.61
N VAL A 48 0.49 2.52 -7.75
CA VAL A 48 1.89 2.16 -8.03
C VAL A 48 2.37 2.74 -9.36
N LEU A 49 1.53 2.73 -10.40
CA LEU A 49 1.86 3.28 -11.72
C LEU A 49 1.78 4.81 -11.79
N GLU A 50 0.89 5.43 -11.02
CA GLU A 50 0.71 6.89 -10.97
C GLU A 50 1.84 7.59 -10.19
N ASN A 51 2.59 6.87 -9.36
CA ASN A 51 3.63 7.44 -8.50
C ASN A 51 5.02 6.91 -8.84
N ALA A 52 5.99 7.81 -8.95
CA ALA A 52 7.38 7.43 -9.20
C ALA A 52 7.96 6.58 -8.04
N VAL A 53 7.60 6.88 -6.80
CA VAL A 53 7.94 6.08 -5.62
C VAL A 53 6.75 6.03 -4.67
N ILE A 54 6.37 4.81 -4.26
CA ILE A 54 5.38 4.58 -3.22
C ILE A 54 5.88 3.57 -2.20
N VAL A 55 5.60 3.84 -0.93
CA VAL A 55 5.90 2.99 0.22
C VAL A 55 4.59 2.56 0.86
N PHE A 56 4.31 1.27 0.85
CA PHE A 56 3.25 0.67 1.65
C PHE A 56 3.84 0.30 3.01
N GLY A 57 3.21 0.75 4.08
CA GLY A 57 3.69 0.56 5.44
C GLY A 57 2.55 0.26 6.38
N ARG A 58 2.82 -0.41 7.50
CA ARG A 58 1.81 -0.57 8.55
C ARG A 58 1.73 0.71 9.38
N ARG A 59 0.52 1.07 9.80
CA ARG A 59 0.32 2.19 10.72
C ARG A 59 1.14 1.97 11.99
N GLY A 60 1.91 2.98 12.39
CA GLY A 60 2.80 2.89 13.57
C GLY A 60 4.07 2.05 13.39
N CYS A 61 4.36 1.52 12.20
CA CYS A 61 5.60 0.77 11.95
C CYS A 61 6.81 1.70 11.89
N CYS A 62 7.77 1.50 12.80
CA CYS A 62 9.02 2.26 12.82
C CYS A 62 9.83 2.10 11.52
N MET A 63 9.76 0.93 10.88
CA MET A 63 10.50 0.66 9.64
C MET A 63 9.98 1.49 8.45
N SER A 64 8.66 1.69 8.37
CA SER A 64 8.07 2.58 7.36
C SER A 64 8.53 4.03 7.53
N HIS A 65 8.70 4.48 8.78
CA HIS A 65 9.25 5.80 9.07
C HIS A 65 10.72 5.91 8.65
N VAL A 66 11.53 4.86 8.84
CA VAL A 66 12.92 4.82 8.40
C VAL A 66 13.02 4.99 6.88
N VAL A 67 12.27 4.19 6.11
CA VAL A 67 12.25 4.29 4.64
C VAL A 67 11.80 5.67 4.19
N LYS A 68 10.71 6.21 4.78
CA LYS A 68 10.21 7.54 4.45
C LYS A 68 11.28 8.63 4.67
N ARG A 69 11.95 8.62 5.83
CA ARG A 69 12.99 9.61 6.15
C ARG A 69 14.19 9.47 5.23
N LEU A 70 14.59 8.24 4.90
CA LEU A 70 15.69 7.98 3.99
C LEU A 70 15.43 8.58 2.61
N LEU A 71 14.27 8.26 2.01
CA LEU A 71 13.89 8.75 0.68
C LEU A 71 13.76 10.27 0.64
N LEU A 72 13.15 10.87 1.67
CA LEU A 72 13.08 12.33 1.81
C LEU A 72 14.47 12.97 1.95
N GLY A 73 15.39 12.33 2.69
CA GLY A 73 16.76 12.78 2.84
C GLY A 73 17.56 12.75 1.54
N LEU A 74 17.18 11.88 0.59
CA LEU A 74 17.74 11.83 -0.77
C LEU A 74 17.11 12.85 -1.73
N GLY A 75 16.14 13.65 -1.27
CA GLY A 75 15.43 14.64 -2.09
C GLY A 75 14.28 14.06 -2.92
N VAL A 76 13.86 12.82 -2.66
CA VAL A 76 12.70 12.19 -3.32
C VAL A 76 11.43 12.57 -2.56
N ASN A 77 10.31 12.69 -3.27
CA ASN A 77 8.98 12.84 -2.68
C ASN A 77 8.18 11.52 -2.75
N PRO A 78 8.32 10.59 -1.80
CA PRO A 78 7.59 9.33 -1.83
C PRO A 78 6.15 9.49 -1.35
N VAL A 79 5.21 8.81 -2.00
CA VAL A 79 3.88 8.60 -1.44
C VAL A 79 3.95 7.48 -0.40
N VAL A 80 3.31 7.67 0.75
CA VAL A 80 3.25 6.64 1.80
C VAL A 80 1.79 6.25 2.01
N HIS A 81 1.50 4.97 1.83
CA HIS A 81 0.19 4.40 2.10
C HIS A 81 0.27 3.57 3.38
N GLU A 82 -0.43 4.03 4.42
CA GLU A 82 -0.52 3.32 5.68
C GLU A 82 -1.65 2.30 5.64
N VAL A 83 -1.30 1.05 5.92
CA VAL A 83 -2.20 -0.09 6.00
C VAL A 83 -2.57 -0.30 7.46
N GLU A 84 -3.86 -0.33 7.74
CA GLU A 84 -4.43 -0.69 9.04
C GLU A 84 -4.27 -2.20 9.27
N GLU A 85 -4.05 -2.61 10.52
CA GLU A 85 -3.80 -4.02 10.88
C GLU A 85 -4.93 -4.97 10.42
N ASN A 86 -6.18 -4.51 10.52
CA ASN A 86 -7.37 -5.27 10.10
C ASN A 86 -7.53 -5.39 8.58
N ASP A 87 -6.87 -4.51 7.82
CA ASP A 87 -6.89 -4.50 6.35
C ASP A 87 -5.64 -5.15 5.74
N GLU A 88 -4.65 -5.54 6.57
CA GLU A 88 -3.38 -6.11 6.11
C GLU A 88 -3.57 -7.35 5.24
N GLU A 89 -4.46 -8.26 5.62
CA GLU A 89 -4.63 -9.52 4.88
C GLU A 89 -5.21 -9.28 3.48
N GLY A 90 -6.06 -8.26 3.33
CA GLY A 90 -6.58 -7.83 2.03
C GLY A 90 -5.52 -7.14 1.18
N VAL A 91 -4.81 -6.18 1.79
CA VAL A 91 -3.77 -5.40 1.09
C VAL A 91 -2.58 -6.28 0.71
N ASP A 92 -2.18 -7.24 1.55
CA ASP A 92 -1.08 -8.16 1.28
C ASP A 92 -1.31 -8.98 0.01
N GLY A 93 -2.52 -9.53 -0.14
CA GLY A 93 -2.90 -10.26 -1.36
C GLY A 93 -2.94 -9.37 -2.60
N GLU A 94 -3.29 -8.09 -2.46
CA GLU A 94 -3.26 -7.12 -3.55
C GLU A 94 -1.85 -6.68 -3.92
N LEU A 95 -0.99 -6.52 -2.92
CA LEU A 95 0.41 -6.18 -3.08
C LEU A 95 1.12 -7.32 -3.80
N GLN A 96 0.88 -8.56 -3.37
CA GLN A 96 1.38 -9.75 -4.04
C GLN A 96 0.87 -9.84 -5.49
N ALA A 97 -0.40 -9.57 -5.73
CA ALA A 97 -0.94 -9.53 -7.09
C ALA A 97 -0.26 -8.44 -7.95
N ALA A 98 -0.01 -7.26 -7.38
CA ALA A 98 0.70 -6.17 -8.06
C ALA A 98 2.16 -6.53 -8.36
N VAL A 99 2.85 -7.22 -7.43
CA VAL A 99 4.21 -7.76 -7.67
C VAL A 99 4.20 -8.75 -8.83
N ILE A 100 3.27 -9.71 -8.84
CA ILE A 100 3.14 -10.70 -9.92
C ILE A 100 2.84 -10.02 -11.26
N ALA A 101 1.93 -9.04 -11.27
CA ALA A 101 1.58 -8.27 -12.46
C ALA A 101 2.78 -7.47 -13.00
N ALA A 102 3.62 -6.89 -12.12
CA ALA A 102 4.83 -6.18 -12.50
C ALA A 102 5.93 -7.11 -13.05
N ASN A 103 6.04 -8.33 -12.54
CA ASN A 103 7.05 -9.32 -12.95
C ASN A 103 6.73 -9.93 -14.33
N ASN A 104 5.46 -10.12 -14.69
CA ASN A 104 5.05 -10.66 -15.99
C ASN A 104 5.44 -9.77 -17.21
N LYS A 105 5.97 -8.56 -16.98
CA LYS A 105 6.44 -7.65 -18.05
C LYS A 105 7.96 -7.63 -18.26
N ASN A 106 8.77 -8.29 -17.43
CA ASN A 106 10.23 -8.21 -17.50
C ASN A 106 10.88 -9.60 -17.34
N ASN A 107 10.85 -10.42 -18.39
CA ASN A 107 11.83 -11.51 -18.50
C ASN A 107 12.96 -11.02 -19.41
N GLU A 108 13.96 -10.37 -18.82
CA GLU A 108 15.37 -10.46 -19.20
C GLU A 108 16.24 -9.74 -18.15
N ASP A 109 17.20 -10.52 -17.62
CA ASP A 109 18.50 -10.09 -17.10
C ASP A 109 18.59 -9.30 -15.78
N TYR A 110 18.15 -9.92 -14.68
CA TYR A 110 18.87 -9.84 -13.39
C TYR A 110 18.38 -10.97 -12.46
N SER A 111 19.02 -12.14 -12.56
CA SER A 111 18.73 -13.29 -11.70
C SER A 111 19.31 -13.07 -10.31
N ASP A 112 18.50 -12.56 -9.39
CA ASP A 112 18.71 -12.77 -7.95
C ASP A 112 17.53 -13.59 -7.40
N GLU A 113 17.59 -14.90 -7.64
CA GLU A 113 16.79 -15.89 -6.93
C GLU A 113 17.27 -15.95 -5.47
N GLY A 114 16.75 -15.09 -4.58
CA GLY A 114 17.25 -15.13 -3.20
C GLY A 114 16.44 -14.44 -2.11
N TYR A 115 15.70 -13.37 -2.40
CA TYR A 115 15.09 -12.56 -1.33
C TYR A 115 13.61 -12.89 -0.97
N PHE A 116 13.09 -14.05 -1.42
CA PHE A 116 11.77 -14.57 -1.04
C PHE A 116 11.83 -15.72 -0.03
N ARG A 117 12.73 -15.67 0.97
CA ARG A 117 12.79 -16.70 2.01
C ARG A 117 12.84 -16.10 3.41
N ASN A 118 11.69 -16.06 4.07
CA ASN A 118 11.65 -15.99 5.54
C ASN A 118 12.06 -17.36 6.09
N SER A 119 13.13 -17.38 6.87
CA SER A 119 13.46 -18.47 7.78
C SER A 119 12.47 -18.43 8.95
N SER A 120 11.35 -19.16 8.82
CA SER A 120 10.68 -19.94 9.88
C SER A 120 9.34 -20.47 9.36
N ASN A 121 9.14 -21.79 9.51
CA ASN A 121 7.96 -22.57 9.12
C ASN A 121 6.61 -21.86 9.32
N ASN A 122 6.02 -21.35 8.24
CA ASN A 122 4.60 -21.47 7.90
C ASN A 122 4.36 -20.91 6.49
N ASN A 123 3.58 -21.63 5.69
CA ASN A 123 3.33 -21.40 4.26
C ASN A 123 2.45 -20.16 4.00
N ASN A 124 2.88 -18.98 4.45
CA ASN A 124 2.20 -17.72 4.18
C ASN A 124 3.14 -16.83 3.36
N ASN A 125 2.93 -16.76 2.05
CA ASN A 125 3.63 -15.85 1.15
C ASN A 125 3.22 -14.39 1.43
N LYS A 126 3.54 -13.87 2.63
CA LYS A 126 3.20 -12.52 3.09
C LYS A 126 4.29 -11.55 2.66
N VAL A 127 3.90 -10.42 2.07
CA VAL A 127 4.80 -9.33 1.72
C VAL A 127 5.29 -8.66 3.01
N GLN A 128 6.60 -8.48 3.12
CA GLN A 128 7.21 -7.83 4.27
C GLN A 128 7.01 -6.31 4.18
N PHE A 129 6.39 -5.73 5.21
CA PHE A 129 6.30 -4.28 5.34
C PHE A 129 7.59 -3.69 5.96
N PRO A 130 8.06 -2.52 5.50
CA PRO A 130 7.52 -1.72 4.40
C PRO A 130 7.80 -2.34 3.04
N ALA A 131 6.82 -2.26 2.13
CA ALA A 131 6.95 -2.69 0.74
C ALA A 131 7.06 -1.46 -0.17
N VAL A 132 8.11 -1.41 -0.97
CA VAL A 132 8.48 -0.23 -1.76
C VAL A 132 8.38 -0.54 -3.25
N PHE A 133 7.76 0.37 -3.98
CA PHE A 133 7.70 0.35 -5.44
C PHE A 133 8.37 1.59 -6.00
N ILE A 134 9.16 1.40 -7.06
CA ILE A 134 9.92 2.45 -7.73
C ILE A 134 9.66 2.31 -9.24
N GLY A 135 9.26 3.40 -9.90
CA GLY A 135 8.96 3.42 -11.33
C GLY A 135 7.86 2.43 -11.74
N GLY A 136 6.87 2.22 -10.87
CA GLY A 136 5.79 1.25 -11.09
C GLY A 136 6.18 -0.22 -10.93
N LYS A 137 7.42 -0.53 -10.49
CA LYS A 137 7.91 -1.90 -10.27
C LYS A 137 8.13 -2.16 -8.79
N PHE A 138 7.94 -3.41 -8.37
CA PHE A 138 8.25 -3.81 -7.00
C PHE A 138 9.77 -3.76 -6.77
N PHE A 139 10.18 -2.87 -5.88
CA PHE A 139 11.59 -2.70 -5.54
C PHE A 139 11.99 -3.59 -4.37
N GLY A 140 11.13 -3.78 -3.37
CA GLY A 140 11.41 -4.71 -2.27
C GLY A 140 11.05 -4.16 -0.90
N GLY A 141 11.60 -4.82 0.13
CA GLY A 141 11.43 -4.44 1.53
C GLY A 141 12.44 -3.40 2.02
N LEU A 142 12.48 -3.20 3.33
CA LEU A 142 13.49 -2.37 4.01
C LEU A 142 14.92 -2.82 3.67
N ASP A 143 15.20 -4.12 3.73
CA ASP A 143 16.57 -4.65 3.60
C ASP A 143 17.18 -4.29 2.24
N ARG A 144 16.41 -4.41 1.16
CA ARG A 144 16.84 -4.03 -0.19
C ARG A 144 17.05 -2.53 -0.35
N ILE A 145 16.20 -1.71 0.28
CA ILE A 145 16.38 -0.24 0.33
C ILE A 145 17.67 0.12 1.06
N MET A 146 17.93 -0.50 2.21
CA MET A 146 19.14 -0.24 2.99
C MET A 146 20.39 -0.71 2.25
N ALA A 147 20.37 -1.90 1.65
CA ALA A 147 21.49 -2.43 0.88
C ALA A 147 21.86 -1.52 -0.28
N THR A 148 20.88 -1.09 -1.08
CA THR A 148 21.10 -0.20 -2.24
C THR A 148 21.47 1.23 -1.85
N HIS A 149 21.02 1.70 -0.68
CA HIS A 149 21.47 2.97 -0.13
C HIS A 149 22.94 2.92 0.29
N ILE A 150 23.35 1.86 1.01
CA ILE A 150 24.73 1.66 1.46
C ILE A 150 25.67 1.49 0.26
N SER A 151 25.24 0.78 -0.78
CA SER A 151 26.05 0.59 -1.99
C SER A 151 26.11 1.82 -2.89
N GLY A 152 25.25 2.83 -2.69
CA GLY A 152 25.15 4.02 -3.53
C GLY A 152 24.30 3.85 -4.81
N GLU A 153 23.76 2.66 -5.05
CA GLU A 153 22.96 2.32 -6.25
C GLU A 153 21.54 2.88 -6.22
N LEU A 154 21.05 3.26 -5.04
CA LEU A 154 19.67 3.74 -4.88
C LEU A 154 19.43 5.07 -5.64
N VAL A 155 20.41 5.98 -5.66
CA VAL A 155 20.26 7.28 -6.35
C VAL A 155 20.13 7.14 -7.87
N PRO A 156 21.00 6.38 -8.57
CA PRO A 156 20.82 6.06 -9.99
C PRO A 156 19.44 5.49 -10.32
N ILE A 157 18.96 4.53 -9.52
CA ILE A 157 17.66 3.88 -9.71
C ILE A 157 16.51 4.89 -9.57
N LEU A 158 16.58 5.77 -8.57
CA LEU A 158 15.58 6.82 -8.36
C LEU A 158 15.58 7.87 -9.47
N LYS A 159 16.76 8.21 -10.03
CA LYS A 159 16.85 9.08 -11.21
C LYS A 159 16.22 8.44 -12.44
N GLN A 160 16.52 7.17 -12.71
CA GLN A 160 15.93 6.45 -13.85
C GLN A 160 14.41 6.34 -13.75
N ALA A 161 13.89 6.21 -12.53
CA ALA A 161 12.45 6.21 -12.26
C ALA A 161 11.79 7.60 -12.34
N GLY A 162 12.55 8.67 -12.59
CA GLY A 162 12.04 10.04 -12.61
C GLY A 162 11.63 10.57 -11.24
N ALA A 163 12.05 9.92 -10.16
CA ALA A 163 11.73 10.28 -8.78
C ALA A 163 12.59 11.43 -8.25
N LEU A 164 13.72 11.70 -8.92
CA LEU A 164 14.68 12.73 -8.55
C LEU A 164 15.07 13.53 -9.80
N TRP A 165 14.74 14.81 -9.82
CA TRP A 165 15.15 15.76 -10.85
C TRP A 165 16.36 16.57 -10.33
N LEU A 166 17.56 16.21 -10.78
CA LEU A 166 18.79 16.99 -10.62
C LEU A 166 19.40 17.22 -12.00
#